data_AF-A0A661IVP1-F1
#
_entry.id   AF-A0A661IVP1-F1
#
_cell.length_a   1.000
_cell.length_b   1.000
_cell.length_c   1.000
_cell.angle_alpha   90.00
_cell.angle_beta   90.00
_cell.angle_gamma   90.00
#
_symmetry.space_group_name_H-M   'P 1'
#
loop_
_entity.id
_entity.type
_entity.pdbx_description
1 polymer ?
#
loop_
_entity_poly.entity_id
_entity_poly.type
_entity_poly.pdbx_seq_one_letter_code
_entity_poly.pdbx_strand_id
1 'polypeptide(L)'
;MPFKLPVLIRVFVVFALILFLNRKRVPFFLCLFLGALLLGLWMRLRPVSLLLMILKDITSSQSLWLASIIAAILTLSNLLERAGQLSRIVEAFDRLSHSRKFTTLAMPALIGLLPMPAGALVSAPMVQESYPLRGGDPELKAAINYWFRHLWEYWWPLYPGVILAISLLRVETWKFVLTQMPLTAGAITGGLIFIARHIPKG
;
A
#
# COMPACT_ATOMS: atom_id res chain seq x y z
N MET A 1 9.46 -44.23 -3.85
CA MET A 1 8.99 -43.19 -2.89
C MET A 1 8.74 -41.91 -3.69
N PRO A 2 7.50 -41.42 -3.86
CA PRO A 2 7.28 -40.25 -4.70
C PRO A 2 7.90 -39.04 -3.98
N PHE A 3 8.77 -38.32 -4.68
CA PHE A 3 9.41 -37.09 -4.21
C PHE A 3 8.34 -36.17 -3.62
N LYS A 4 8.30 -36.06 -2.29
CA LYS A 4 7.48 -35.05 -1.61
C LYS A 4 8.10 -33.71 -1.93
N LEU A 5 7.63 -33.07 -3.01
CA LEU A 5 7.97 -31.68 -3.31
C LEU A 5 7.83 -30.86 -2.01
N PRO A 6 8.91 -30.21 -1.54
CA PRO A 6 8.89 -29.33 -0.39
C PRO A 6 7.72 -28.34 -0.50
N VAL A 7 7.05 -28.07 0.63
CA VAL A 7 5.90 -27.15 0.68
C VAL A 7 6.25 -25.80 0.07
N LEU A 8 7.48 -25.32 0.31
CA LEU A 8 8.01 -24.09 -0.26
C LEU A 8 7.95 -24.06 -1.79
N ILE A 9 8.27 -25.16 -2.47
CA ILE A 9 8.22 -25.22 -3.94
C ILE A 9 6.78 -25.09 -4.42
N ARG A 10 5.82 -25.74 -3.74
CA ARG A 10 4.40 -25.64 -4.10
C ARG A 10 3.88 -24.21 -3.95
N VAL A 11 4.25 -23.56 -2.85
CA VAL A 11 3.92 -22.14 -2.62
C VAL A 11 4.53 -21.27 -3.71
N PHE A 12 5.79 -21.50 -4.08
CA PHE A 12 6.47 -20.76 -5.15
C PHE A 12 5.79 -20.93 -6.51
N VAL A 13 5.36 -22.15 -6.85
CA VAL A 13 4.64 -22.43 -8.11
C VAL A 13 3.29 -21.72 -8.12
N VAL A 14 2.54 -21.76 -7.02
CA VAL A 14 1.25 -21.05 -6.91
C VAL A 14 1.46 -19.54 -6.99
N PHE A 15 2.51 -19.00 -6.36
CA PHE A 15 2.86 -17.60 -6.47
C PHE A 15 3.21 -17.20 -7.91
N ALA A 16 4.01 -17.99 -8.62
CA ALA A 16 4.32 -17.78 -10.03
C ALA A 16 3.05 -17.82 -10.91
N LEU A 17 2.11 -18.71 -10.61
CA LEU A 17 0.81 -18.75 -11.29
C LEU A 17 0.00 -17.48 -11.05
N ILE A 18 -0.08 -16.99 -9.80
CA ILE A 18 -0.77 -15.74 -9.47
C ILE A 18 -0.20 -14.58 -10.29
N LEU A 19 1.13 -14.47 -10.38
CA LEU A 19 1.80 -13.46 -11.18
C LEU A 19 1.51 -13.61 -12.69
N PHE A 20 1.51 -14.85 -13.19
CA PHE A 20 1.19 -15.14 -14.59
C PHE A 20 -0.26 -14.75 -14.94
N LEU A 21 -1.24 -15.09 -14.09
CA LEU A 21 -2.65 -14.73 -14.29
C LEU A 21 -2.84 -13.21 -14.22
N ASN A 22 -2.17 -12.53 -13.29
CA ASN A 22 -2.21 -11.08 -13.19
C ASN A 22 -1.63 -10.41 -14.45
N ARG A 23 -0.54 -10.96 -15.01
CA ARG A 23 0.03 -10.51 -16.29
C ARG A 23 -0.94 -10.65 -17.46
N LYS A 24 -1.87 -11.61 -17.40
CA LYS A 24 -2.96 -11.81 -18.37
C LYS A 24 -4.18 -10.90 -18.13
N ARG A 25 -4.07 -9.89 -17.27
CA ARG A 25 -5.15 -8.96 -16.90
C ARG A 25 -6.33 -9.62 -16.19
N VAL A 26 -6.14 -10.81 -15.60
CA VAL A 26 -7.15 -11.38 -14.70
C VAL A 26 -7.21 -10.49 -13.43
N PRO A 27 -8.41 -10.12 -12.95
CA PRO A 27 -8.56 -9.37 -11.72
C PRO A 27 -7.75 -9.97 -10.57
N PHE A 28 -7.06 -9.14 -9.81
CA PHE A 28 -6.13 -9.60 -8.77
C PHE A 28 -6.82 -10.49 -7.72
N PHE A 29 -8.06 -10.17 -7.34
CA PHE A 29 -8.84 -10.98 -6.40
C PHE A 29 -9.09 -12.41 -6.91
N LEU A 30 -9.33 -12.59 -8.22
CA LEU A 30 -9.49 -13.90 -8.84
C LEU A 30 -8.18 -14.67 -8.89
N CYS A 31 -7.07 -13.98 -9.16
CA CYS A 31 -5.74 -14.60 -9.14
C CYS A 31 -5.44 -15.20 -7.76
N LEU A 32 -5.69 -14.44 -6.69
CA LEU A 32 -5.53 -14.91 -5.32
C LEU A 32 -6.47 -16.07 -4.98
N PHE A 33 -7.74 -15.97 -5.36
CA PHE A 33 -8.74 -17.02 -5.10
C PHE A 33 -8.37 -18.34 -5.79
N LEU A 34 -8.05 -18.29 -7.09
CA LEU A 34 -7.62 -19.47 -7.86
C LEU A 34 -6.31 -20.05 -7.32
N GLY A 35 -5.36 -19.19 -6.93
CA GLY A 35 -4.12 -19.62 -6.30
C GLY A 35 -4.36 -20.37 -4.98
N ALA A 36 -5.22 -19.84 -4.11
CA ALA A 36 -5.58 -20.47 -2.85
C ALA A 36 -6.31 -21.81 -3.07
N LEU A 37 -7.24 -21.86 -4.03
CA LEU A 37 -7.98 -23.08 -4.38
C LEU A 37 -7.03 -24.16 -4.93
N LEU A 38 -6.12 -23.80 -5.84
CA LEU A 38 -5.10 -24.70 -6.36
C LEU A 38 -4.18 -25.22 -5.27
N LEU A 39 -3.70 -24.33 -4.38
CA LEU A 39 -2.84 -24.72 -3.26
C LEU A 39 -3.56 -25.70 -2.35
N GLY A 40 -4.82 -25.43 -2.00
CA GLY A 40 -5.63 -26.30 -1.16
C GLY A 40 -5.82 -27.70 -1.77
N LEU A 41 -6.15 -27.78 -3.06
CA LEU A 41 -6.25 -29.04 -3.78
C LEU A 41 -4.91 -29.78 -3.85
N TRP A 42 -3.80 -29.07 -4.09
CA TRP A 42 -2.46 -29.66 -4.14
C TRP A 42 -1.98 -30.15 -2.77
N MET A 43 -2.44 -29.53 -1.69
CA MET A 43 -2.23 -30.02 -0.31
C MET A 43 -3.13 -31.21 0.04
N ARG A 44 -3.90 -31.74 -0.92
CA ARG A 44 -4.81 -32.89 -0.77
C ARG A 44 -5.94 -32.64 0.24
N LEU A 45 -6.39 -31.39 0.36
CA LEU A 45 -7.61 -31.08 1.09
C LEU A 45 -8.81 -31.63 0.29
N ARG A 46 -9.74 -32.30 0.98
CA ARG A 46 -10.97 -32.80 0.34
C ARG A 46 -11.78 -31.60 -0.19
N PRO A 47 -12.38 -31.67 -1.39
CA PRO A 47 -13.15 -30.54 -1.95
C PRO A 47 -14.26 -30.04 -1.01
N VAL A 48 -14.93 -30.95 -0.31
CA VAL A 48 -15.94 -30.62 0.70
C VAL A 48 -15.33 -29.82 1.86
N SER A 49 -14.16 -30.22 2.34
CA SER A 49 -13.45 -29.50 3.41
C SER A 49 -13.02 -28.10 2.96
N LEU A 50 -12.56 -27.96 1.71
CA LEU A 50 -12.22 -26.65 1.13
C LEU A 50 -13.44 -25.72 1.10
N LEU A 51 -14.58 -26.21 0.61
CA LEU A 51 -15.81 -25.42 0.57
C LEU A 51 -16.25 -24.98 1.97
N LEU A 52 -16.23 -25.91 2.93
CA LEU A 52 -16.57 -25.60 4.33
C LEU A 52 -15.60 -24.58 4.95
N MET A 53 -14.30 -24.67 4.64
CA MET A 53 -13.30 -23.69 5.11
C MET A 53 -13.57 -22.30 4.52
N ILE A 54 -13.87 -22.21 3.23
CA ILE A 54 -14.20 -20.94 2.57
C ILE A 54 -15.45 -20.32 3.21
N LEU A 55 -16.53 -21.10 3.36
CA LEU A 55 -17.76 -20.60 3.97
C LEU A 55 -17.54 -20.16 5.42
N LYS A 56 -16.79 -20.94 6.20
CA LYS A 56 -16.45 -20.62 7.58
C LYS A 56 -15.59 -19.35 7.68
N ASP A 57 -14.65 -19.15 6.76
CA ASP A 57 -13.75 -18.00 6.78
C ASP A 57 -14.49 -16.71 6.39
N ILE A 58 -15.35 -16.75 5.36
CA ILE A 58 -16.19 -15.62 4.94
C ILE A 58 -17.15 -15.17 6.04
N THR A 59 -17.70 -16.13 6.80
CA THR A 59 -18.65 -15.88 7.90
C THR A 59 -17.96 -15.69 9.26
N SER A 60 -16.63 -15.73 9.31
CA SER A 60 -15.90 -15.58 10.57
C SER A 60 -16.00 -14.13 11.07
N SER A 61 -16.12 -13.97 12.39
CA SER A 61 -16.13 -12.65 13.03
C SER A 61 -14.88 -11.83 12.67
N GLN A 62 -13.72 -12.50 12.54
CA GLN A 62 -12.47 -11.85 12.15
C GLN A 62 -12.53 -11.28 10.73
N SER A 63 -12.99 -12.05 9.75
CA SER A 63 -13.09 -11.61 8.36
C SER A 63 -14.14 -10.52 8.17
N LEU A 64 -15.28 -10.64 8.85
CA LEU A 64 -16.32 -9.61 8.83
C LEU A 64 -15.82 -8.31 9.46
N TRP A 65 -15.15 -8.37 10.60
CA TRP A 65 -14.57 -7.20 11.27
C TRP A 65 -13.52 -6.52 10.39
N LEU A 66 -12.62 -7.30 9.79
CA LEU A 66 -11.61 -6.79 8.86
C LEU A 66 -12.26 -6.11 7.65
N ALA A 67 -13.26 -6.75 7.03
CA ALA A 67 -13.98 -6.19 5.90
C ALA A 67 -14.70 -4.88 6.28
N SER A 68 -15.33 -4.83 7.45
CA SER A 68 -15.97 -3.63 7.98
C SER A 68 -14.97 -2.49 8.22
N ILE A 69 -13.81 -2.76 8.83
CA ILE A 69 -12.77 -1.74 9.02
C ILE A 69 -12.28 -1.20 7.67
N ILE A 70 -11.99 -2.08 6.71
CA ILE A 70 -11.53 -1.67 5.38
C ILE A 70 -12.61 -0.82 4.69
N ALA A 71 -13.87 -1.25 4.74
CA ALA A 71 -14.98 -0.48 4.17
C ALA A 71 -15.15 0.89 4.84
N ALA A 72 -15.03 0.96 6.17
CA ALA A 72 -15.12 2.21 6.93
C ALA A 72 -13.98 3.17 6.58
N ILE A 73 -12.74 2.67 6.50
CA ILE A 73 -11.58 3.49 6.14
C ILE A 73 -11.72 4.01 4.71
N LEU A 74 -12.09 3.16 3.74
CA LEU A 74 -12.29 3.59 2.36
C LEU A 74 -13.42 4.61 2.23
N THR A 75 -14.50 4.43 2.99
CA THR A 75 -15.61 5.39 3.04
C THR A 75 -15.16 6.73 3.63
N LEU A 76 -14.44 6.70 4.75
CA LEU A 76 -13.89 7.90 5.38
C LEU A 76 -12.96 8.65 4.41
N SER A 77 -12.03 7.95 3.78
CA SER A 77 -11.13 8.53 2.78
C SER A 77 -11.90 9.19 1.64
N ASN A 78 -12.93 8.53 1.11
CA ASN A 78 -13.73 9.07 0.03
C ASN A 78 -14.55 10.30 0.45
N LEU A 79 -15.07 10.31 1.68
CA LEU A 79 -15.78 11.46 2.23
C LEU A 79 -14.86 12.67 2.42
N LEU A 80 -13.65 12.46 2.97
CA LEU A 80 -12.66 13.52 3.16
C LEU A 80 -12.21 14.12 1.82
N GLU A 81 -12.04 13.27 0.80
CA GLU A 81 -11.72 13.70 -0.56
C GLU A 81 -12.86 14.52 -1.17
N ARG A 82 -14.10 14.00 -1.15
CA ARG A 82 -15.28 14.70 -1.70
C ARG A 82 -15.59 16.01 -0.99
N ALA A 83 -15.34 16.08 0.32
CA ALA A 83 -15.53 17.30 1.12
C ALA A 83 -14.42 18.35 0.91
N GLY A 84 -13.43 18.07 0.05
CA GLY A 84 -12.28 18.94 -0.19
C GLY A 84 -11.43 19.18 1.07
N GLN A 85 -11.54 18.33 2.09
CA GLN A 85 -10.77 18.47 3.33
C GLN A 85 -9.30 18.17 3.06
N LEU A 86 -9.02 17.17 2.23
CA LEU A 86 -7.66 16.80 1.85
C LEU A 86 -6.97 17.97 1.14
N SER A 87 -7.62 18.55 0.12
CA SER A 87 -7.08 19.71 -0.60
C SER A 87 -6.79 20.88 0.34
N ARG A 88 -7.70 21.19 1.28
CA ARG A 88 -7.49 22.26 2.27
C ARG A 88 -6.29 22.02 3.19
N ILE A 89 -6.08 20.80 3.67
CA ILE A 89 -4.91 20.46 4.50
C ILE A 89 -3.62 20.71 3.72
N VAL A 90 -3.59 20.28 2.46
CA VAL A 90 -2.39 20.40 1.64
C VAL A 90 -2.14 21.87 1.25
N GLU A 91 -3.18 22.64 0.88
CA GLU A 91 -3.06 24.08 0.62
C GLU A 91 -2.60 24.87 1.85
N ALA A 92 -3.10 24.53 3.04
CA ALA A 92 -2.68 25.18 4.29
C ALA A 92 -1.21 24.89 4.60
N PHE A 93 -0.75 23.66 4.35
CA PHE A 93 0.65 23.29 4.52
C PHE A 93 1.56 23.98 3.49
N ASP A 94 1.10 24.13 2.25
CA ASP A 94 1.84 24.82 1.18
C ASP A 94 2.22 26.23 1.61
N ARG A 95 1.22 26.97 2.14
CA ARG A 95 1.37 28.35 2.63
C ARG A 95 2.32 28.47 3.81
N LEU A 96 2.47 27.43 4.62
CA LEU A 96 3.37 27.42 5.78
C LEU A 96 4.82 27.09 5.37
N SER A 97 5.01 26.44 4.22
CA SER A 97 6.31 25.97 3.77
C SER A 97 7.17 27.11 3.20
N HIS A 98 8.37 27.30 3.76
CA HIS A 98 9.27 28.39 3.35
C HIS A 98 10.28 27.96 2.26
N SER A 99 10.44 26.66 2.00
CA SER A 99 11.44 26.14 1.05
C SER A 99 10.79 25.28 -0.01
N ARG A 100 10.93 25.66 -1.29
CA ARG A 100 10.45 24.90 -2.45
C ARG A 100 10.88 23.43 -2.41
N LYS A 101 12.14 23.18 -2.10
CA LYS A 101 12.69 21.81 -1.98
C LYS A 101 11.96 21.00 -0.91
N PHE A 102 11.69 21.61 0.25
CA PHE A 102 10.96 20.94 1.32
C PHE A 102 9.51 20.64 0.89
N THR A 103 8.83 21.61 0.27
CA THR A 103 7.47 21.47 -0.26
C THR A 103 7.38 20.30 -1.26
N THR A 104 8.32 20.22 -2.21
CA THR A 104 8.36 19.14 -3.21
C THR A 104 8.44 17.73 -2.60
N LEU A 105 9.08 17.59 -1.44
CA LEU A 105 9.21 16.30 -0.74
C LEU A 105 8.04 16.05 0.23
N ALA A 106 7.59 17.08 0.92
CA ALA A 106 6.59 16.98 1.98
C ALA A 106 5.17 16.79 1.43
N MET A 107 4.84 17.37 0.28
CA MET A 107 3.48 17.25 -0.29
C MET A 107 3.09 15.81 -0.61
N PRO A 108 3.91 15.01 -1.34
CA PRO A 108 3.59 13.60 -1.54
C PRO A 108 3.51 12.83 -0.21
N ALA A 109 4.38 13.15 0.75
CA ALA A 109 4.34 12.51 2.07
C ALA A 109 3.04 12.80 2.81
N LEU A 110 2.55 14.04 2.82
CA LEU A 110 1.27 14.39 3.46
C LEU A 110 0.09 13.70 2.78
N ILE A 111 0.06 13.68 1.44
CA ILE A 111 -0.97 12.95 0.69
C ILE A 111 -0.89 11.44 0.96
N GLY A 112 0.33 10.92 1.15
CA GLY A 112 0.56 9.54 1.56
C GLY A 112 0.02 9.17 2.94
N LEU A 113 -0.34 10.11 3.81
CA LEU A 113 -1.01 9.77 5.08
C LEU A 113 -2.47 9.35 4.87
N LEU A 114 -2.99 9.51 3.65
CA LEU A 114 -4.38 9.35 3.32
C LEU A 114 -4.51 8.26 2.26
N PRO A 115 -5.05 7.08 2.60
CA PRO A 115 -5.27 6.03 1.61
C PRO A 115 -6.43 6.47 0.73
N MET A 116 -6.11 7.13 -0.37
CA MET A 116 -7.09 7.59 -1.36
C MET A 116 -6.81 6.93 -2.72
N PRO A 117 -7.85 6.50 -3.44
CA PRO A 117 -7.70 6.18 -4.85
C PRO A 117 -7.19 7.43 -5.58
N ALA A 118 -6.35 7.27 -6.60
CA ALA A 118 -5.79 8.39 -7.38
C ALA A 118 -4.87 9.38 -6.63
N GLY A 119 -4.35 9.07 -5.44
CA GLY A 119 -3.42 9.95 -4.72
C GLY A 119 -2.23 10.44 -5.56
N ALA A 120 -1.69 9.59 -6.46
CA ALA A 120 -0.61 9.97 -7.37
C ALA A 120 -1.00 11.08 -8.37
N LEU A 121 -2.26 11.09 -8.85
CA LEU A 121 -2.78 12.13 -9.75
C LEU A 121 -2.97 13.46 -9.02
N VAL A 122 -3.29 13.41 -7.72
CA VAL A 122 -3.46 14.61 -6.89
C VAL A 122 -2.11 15.19 -6.48
N SER A 123 -1.13 14.36 -6.11
CA SER A 123 0.20 14.82 -5.67
C SER A 123 1.14 15.19 -6.82
N ALA A 124 0.97 14.62 -8.02
CA ALA A 124 1.79 14.93 -9.20
C ALA A 124 1.86 16.43 -9.57
N PRO A 125 0.73 17.15 -9.73
CA PRO A 125 0.78 18.58 -10.04
C PRO A 125 1.45 19.39 -8.93
N MET A 126 1.35 18.97 -7.67
CA MET A 126 1.96 19.67 -6.54
C MET A 126 3.49 19.55 -6.55
N VAL A 127 4.01 18.37 -6.88
CA VAL A 127 5.44 18.17 -7.12
C VAL A 127 5.90 19.02 -8.31
N GLN A 128 5.09 19.12 -9.37
CA GLN A 128 5.41 19.91 -10.56
C GLN A 128 5.49 21.42 -10.27
N GLU A 129 4.52 21.98 -9.54
CA GLU A 129 4.46 23.40 -9.21
C GLU A 129 5.51 23.83 -8.16
N SER A 130 5.78 22.96 -7.18
CA SER A 130 6.78 23.25 -6.14
C SER A 130 8.22 23.02 -6.59
N TYR A 131 8.45 22.30 -7.70
CA TYR A 131 9.79 21.95 -8.14
C TYR A 131 10.64 23.22 -8.43
N PRO A 132 11.90 23.31 -7.94
CA PRO A 132 12.70 24.52 -8.05
C PRO A 132 12.97 25.05 -9.47
N LEU A 133 13.09 24.17 -10.47
CA LEU A 133 13.37 24.54 -11.85
C LEU A 133 12.20 24.25 -12.80
N ARG A 134 11.73 25.27 -13.51
CA ARG A 134 10.80 25.09 -14.64
C ARG A 134 11.45 24.18 -15.69
N GLY A 135 10.77 23.09 -16.07
CA GLY A 135 11.30 22.10 -17.01
C GLY A 135 12.23 21.04 -16.40
N GLY A 136 12.34 20.94 -15.08
CA GLY A 136 13.13 19.89 -14.42
C GLY A 136 12.68 18.47 -14.76
N ASP A 137 13.62 17.53 -14.64
CA ASP A 137 13.51 16.12 -15.04
C ASP A 137 12.17 15.46 -14.61
N PRO A 138 11.33 15.05 -15.58
CA PRO A 138 10.08 14.33 -15.31
C PRO A 138 10.28 13.03 -14.55
N GLU A 139 11.39 12.31 -14.77
CA GLU A 139 11.69 11.04 -14.11
C GLU A 139 11.93 11.26 -12.62
N LEU A 140 12.75 12.25 -12.27
CA LEU A 140 12.99 12.63 -10.88
C LEU A 140 11.70 13.09 -10.18
N LYS A 141 10.85 13.88 -10.83
CA LYS A 141 9.54 14.29 -10.26
C LYS A 141 8.64 13.09 -10.00
N ALA A 142 8.57 12.16 -10.96
CA ALA A 142 7.82 10.92 -10.78
C ALA A 142 8.39 10.07 -9.63
N ALA A 143 9.72 9.97 -9.52
CA ALA A 143 10.39 9.27 -8.44
C ALA A 143 10.13 9.91 -7.07
N ILE A 144 10.16 11.24 -6.96
CA ILE A 144 9.80 11.97 -5.74
C ILE A 144 8.34 11.68 -5.37
N ASN A 145 7.42 11.84 -6.33
CA ASN A 145 6.00 11.63 -6.10
C ASN A 145 5.72 10.19 -5.65
N TYR A 146 6.36 9.21 -6.29
CA TYR A 146 6.21 7.81 -5.93
C TYR A 146 6.80 7.53 -4.55
N TRP A 147 8.08 7.82 -4.34
CA TRP A 147 8.78 7.42 -3.12
C TRP A 147 8.18 8.05 -1.85
N PHE A 148 8.00 9.37 -1.86
CA PHE A 148 7.57 10.10 -0.66
C PHE A 148 6.10 9.83 -0.32
N ARG A 149 5.25 9.44 -1.29
CA ARG A 149 3.85 9.07 -1.05
C ARG A 149 3.67 7.72 -0.34
N HIS A 150 4.66 6.83 -0.36
CA HIS A 150 4.55 5.50 0.26
C HIS A 150 5.31 5.40 1.60
N LEU A 151 5.80 6.51 2.15
CA LEU A 151 6.58 6.52 3.41
C LEU A 151 5.85 5.88 4.59
N TRP A 152 4.51 5.96 4.60
CA TRP A 152 3.68 5.57 5.74
C TRP A 152 3.06 4.17 5.60
N GLU A 153 3.21 3.51 4.44
CA GLU A 153 2.55 2.23 4.14
C GLU A 153 3.00 1.06 5.03
N TYR A 154 4.13 1.21 5.72
CA TYR A 154 4.67 0.18 6.61
C TYR A 154 3.87 0.00 7.89
N TRP A 155 3.26 1.06 8.42
CA TRP A 155 2.68 1.05 9.77
C TRP A 155 1.38 1.84 9.91
N TRP A 156 1.05 2.72 8.97
CA TRP A 156 -0.07 3.62 9.12
C TRP A 156 -1.41 2.85 9.07
N PRO A 157 -2.22 2.83 10.14
CA PRO A 157 -3.38 1.94 10.27
C PRO A 157 -4.51 2.21 9.26
N LEU A 158 -4.49 3.34 8.57
CA LEU A 158 -5.47 3.58 7.51
C LEU A 158 -5.20 2.70 6.27
N TYR A 159 -3.99 2.16 6.10
CA TYR A 159 -3.72 1.28 4.96
C TYR A 159 -4.33 -0.11 5.16
N PRO A 160 -5.14 -0.60 4.20
CA PRO A 160 -5.73 -1.94 4.29
C PRO A 160 -4.70 -3.06 4.46
N GLY A 161 -3.52 -2.92 3.85
CA GLY A 161 -2.42 -3.89 3.98
C GLY A 161 -1.90 -4.01 5.42
N VAL A 162 -1.83 -2.90 6.16
CA VAL A 162 -1.41 -2.87 7.57
C VAL A 162 -2.45 -3.57 8.45
N ILE A 163 -3.73 -3.25 8.28
CA ILE A 163 -4.82 -3.88 9.04
C ILE A 163 -4.90 -5.38 8.75
N LEU A 164 -4.73 -5.79 7.48
CA LEU A 164 -4.66 -7.19 7.09
C LEU A 164 -3.49 -7.90 7.79
N ALA A 165 -2.29 -7.31 7.79
CA ALA A 165 -1.12 -7.87 8.45
C ALA A 165 -1.33 -8.03 9.96
N ILE A 166 -1.86 -7.00 10.64
CA ILE A 166 -2.19 -7.04 12.07
C ILE A 166 -3.19 -8.17 12.37
N SER A 167 -4.24 -8.30 11.54
CA SER A 167 -5.26 -9.34 11.68
C SER A 167 -4.67 -10.74 11.51
N LEU A 168 -3.82 -10.96 10.51
CA LEU A 168 -3.18 -12.25 10.24
C LEU A 168 -2.17 -12.64 11.33
N LEU A 169 -1.36 -11.69 11.79
CA LEU A 169 -0.35 -11.91 12.82
C LEU A 169 -0.95 -11.99 14.23
N ARG A 170 -2.21 -11.58 14.42
CA ARG A 170 -2.92 -11.56 15.70
C ARG A 170 -2.15 -10.79 16.78
N VAL A 171 -1.52 -9.68 16.39
CA VAL A 171 -0.75 -8.79 17.26
C VAL A 171 -1.57 -7.56 17.62
N GLU A 172 -1.23 -6.92 18.74
CA GLU A 172 -1.80 -5.62 19.09
C GLU A 172 -1.31 -4.55 18.10
N THR A 173 -2.23 -3.69 17.66
CA THR A 173 -1.96 -2.64 16.67
C THR A 173 -0.76 -1.77 17.04
N TRP A 174 -0.65 -1.33 18.30
CA TRP A 174 0.45 -0.47 18.73
C TRP A 174 1.82 -1.17 18.68
N LYS A 175 1.88 -2.49 18.96
CA LYS A 175 3.11 -3.28 18.83
C LYS A 175 3.54 -3.39 17.38
N PHE A 176 2.59 -3.60 16.46
CA PHE A 176 2.87 -3.58 15.03
C PHE A 176 3.36 -2.22 14.56
N VAL A 177 2.68 -1.15 14.97
CA VAL A 177 3.04 0.23 14.61
C VAL A 177 4.46 0.57 15.09
N LEU A 178 4.78 0.34 16.36
CA LEU A 178 6.09 0.66 16.91
C LEU A 178 7.23 -0.15 16.27
N THR A 179 6.97 -1.41 15.88
CA THR A 179 8.00 -2.24 15.24
C THR A 179 8.24 -1.87 13.79
N GLN A 180 7.21 -1.41 13.06
CA GLN A 180 7.31 -1.05 11.64
C GLN A 180 7.63 0.43 11.41
N MET A 181 7.32 1.32 12.36
CA MET A 181 7.59 2.76 12.25
C MET A 181 9.06 3.10 11.94
N PRO A 182 10.09 2.41 12.48
CA PRO A 182 11.48 2.65 12.10
C PRO A 182 11.77 2.49 10.59
N LEU A 183 10.99 1.68 9.86
CA LEU A 183 11.14 1.54 8.42
C LEU A 183 10.85 2.84 7.67
N THR A 184 9.92 3.66 8.16
CA THR A 184 9.67 4.99 7.59
C THR A 184 10.90 5.89 7.72
N ALA A 185 11.62 5.82 8.84
CA ALA A 185 12.88 6.57 8.98
C ALA A 185 13.91 6.11 7.94
N GLY A 186 14.04 4.80 7.74
CA GLY A 186 14.88 4.24 6.67
C GLY A 186 14.45 4.68 5.27
N ALA A 187 13.16 4.71 4.99
CA ALA A 187 12.60 5.18 3.72
C ALA A 187 12.84 6.69 3.51
N ILE A 188 12.69 7.52 4.55
CA ILE A 188 13.02 8.95 4.51
C ILE A 188 14.51 9.11 4.20
N THR A 189 15.40 8.45 4.94
CA THR A 189 16.84 8.53 4.72
C THR A 189 17.23 8.08 3.31
N GLY A 190 16.67 6.97 2.83
CA GLY A 190 16.88 6.50 1.45
C GLY A 190 16.41 7.52 0.42
N GLY A 191 15.22 8.10 0.61
CA GLY A 191 14.70 9.17 -0.26
C GLY A 191 15.58 10.41 -0.25
N LEU A 192 16.12 10.81 0.90
CA LEU A 192 17.01 11.96 1.01
C LEU A 192 18.36 11.73 0.31
N ILE A 193 18.95 10.54 0.51
CA ILE A 193 20.28 10.20 -0.02
C ILE A 193 20.22 9.92 -1.53
N PHE A 194 19.22 9.19 -2.01
CA PHE A 194 19.17 8.74 -3.41
C PHE A 194 18.32 9.62 -4.32
N ILE A 195 17.32 10.35 -3.79
CA ILE A 195 16.39 11.14 -4.61
C ILE A 195 16.59 12.64 -4.35
N ALA A 196 16.41 13.09 -3.11
CA ALA A 196 16.37 14.53 -2.80
C ALA A 196 17.69 15.26 -3.04
N ARG A 197 18.83 14.57 -3.06
CA ARG A 197 20.13 15.18 -3.39
C ARG A 197 20.22 15.68 -4.83
N HIS A 198 19.44 15.08 -5.74
CA HIS A 198 19.42 15.46 -7.16
C HIS A 198 18.47 16.64 -7.43
N ILE A 199 17.70 17.07 -6.42
CA ILE A 199 16.87 18.28 -6.52
C ILE A 199 17.81 19.50 -6.50
N PRO A 200 17.75 20.37 -7.54
CA PRO A 200 18.53 21.60 -7.59
C PRO A 200 18.27 22.46 -6.35
N LYS A 201 19.30 23.17 -5.88
CA LYS A 201 19.10 24.24 -4.91
C LYS A 201 18.45 25.40 -5.68
N GLY A 202 17.16 25.64 -5.42
CA GLY A 202 16.44 26.84 -5.88
C GLY A 202 16.79 28.05 -5.05
#